data_AF-A0A527G761-F1
#
_entry.id   AF-A0A527G761-F1
#
_cell.length_a   1.000
_cell.length_b   1.000
_cell.length_c   1.000
_cell.angle_alpha   90.00
_cell.angle_beta   90.00
_cell.angle_gamma   90.00
#
_symmetry.space_group_name_H-M   'P 1'
#
loop_
_entity.id
_entity.type
_entity.pdbx_description
1 polymer ?
#
loop_
_entity_poly.entity_id
_entity_poly.type
_entity_poly.pdbx_seq_one_letter_code
_entity_poly.pdbx_strand_id
1 'polypeptide(L)'
;NYTDQGWQMYQPIYDGLVAFRKAEGMDGFTIVPDLAEALPQVSNDGKTFTFKLRKGIKFSSGQDLGVKDIVASFQRIFKVSGPTSGTFYAGIVGADKCLADTKSCTLEGGVVGDEAAGTITINITKPDAELLYKLALPHAVVLPADTPAEDMG
;
A
#
# COMPACT_ATOMS: atom_id res chain seq x y z
N ASN A 1 -11.60 13.06 2.06
CA ASN A 1 -11.54 14.45 2.59
C ASN A 1 -10.10 14.77 2.95
N TYR A 2 -9.50 15.79 2.32
CA TYR A 2 -8.06 16.09 2.39
C TYR A 2 -7.68 17.10 3.48
N THR A 3 -8.60 17.46 4.37
CA THR A 3 -8.29 18.35 5.50
C THR A 3 -7.40 17.65 6.52
N ASP A 4 -6.46 18.36 7.16
CA ASP A 4 -5.57 17.81 8.19
C ASP A 4 -6.34 17.02 9.28
N GLN A 5 -7.56 17.46 9.59
CA GLN A 5 -8.48 16.78 10.51
C GLN A 5 -8.94 15.40 10.01
N GLY A 6 -9.17 15.23 8.70
CA GLY A 6 -9.48 13.92 8.11
C GLY A 6 -8.29 12.98 8.18
N TRP A 7 -7.08 13.48 7.86
CA TRP A 7 -5.84 12.71 7.92
C TRP A 7 -5.50 12.22 9.33
N GLN A 8 -5.69 13.07 10.35
CA GLN A 8 -5.50 12.73 11.76
C GLN A 8 -6.46 11.63 12.25
N MET A 9 -7.64 11.48 11.61
CA MET A 9 -8.61 10.44 11.96
C MET A 9 -8.29 9.08 11.34
N TYR A 10 -7.67 9.03 10.14
CA TYR A 10 -7.36 7.78 9.44
C TYR A 10 -6.10 7.06 9.95
N GLN A 11 -5.03 7.80 10.24
CA GLN A 11 -3.76 7.25 10.72
C GLN A 11 -3.81 6.43 12.03
N PRO A 12 -4.75 6.63 12.96
CA PRO A 12 -4.86 5.78 14.15
C PRO A 12 -5.68 4.50 13.94
N ILE A 13 -6.46 4.38 12.85
CA ILE A 13 -7.45 3.31 12.66
C ILE A 13 -7.17 2.40 11.46
N TYR A 14 -6.27 2.80 10.56
CA TYR A 14 -5.86 2.00 9.41
C TYR A 14 -4.34 1.92 9.32
N ASP A 15 -3.85 0.73 8.99
CA ASP A 15 -2.43 0.42 8.87
C ASP A 15 -2.04 0.17 7.41
N GLY A 16 -0.78 0.47 7.10
CA GLY A 16 -0.14 0.27 5.79
C GLY A 16 1.09 -0.62 5.90
N LEU A 17 1.82 -0.85 4.80
CA LEU A 17 3.10 -1.59 4.89
C LEU A 17 4.13 -0.85 5.76
N VAL A 18 4.12 0.48 5.67
CA VAL A 18 4.95 1.41 6.45
C VAL A 18 4.08 2.57 6.90
N ALA A 19 4.54 3.30 7.90
CA ALA A 19 3.86 4.48 8.43
C ALA A 19 4.85 5.58 8.80
N PHE A 20 4.34 6.79 9.02
CA PHE A 20 5.09 7.84 9.69
C PHE A 20 5.18 7.54 11.19
N ARG A 21 6.36 7.77 11.78
CA ARG A 21 6.56 7.63 13.22
C ARG A 21 5.62 8.59 13.94
N LYS A 22 4.87 8.08 14.94
CA LYS A 22 4.03 8.90 15.82
C LYS A 22 4.91 9.61 16.85
N ALA A 23 5.57 10.69 16.43
CA ALA A 23 6.48 11.51 17.24
C ALA A 23 6.28 13.00 16.94
N GLU A 24 6.64 13.85 17.91
CA GLU A 24 6.59 15.31 17.74
C GLU A 24 7.75 15.82 16.87
N GLY A 25 7.53 16.96 16.20
CA GLY A 25 8.56 17.63 15.40
C GLY A 25 9.00 16.85 14.16
N MET A 26 10.26 17.04 13.74
CA MET A 26 10.77 16.45 12.49
C MET A 26 10.81 14.91 12.53
N ASP A 27 10.89 14.32 13.71
CA ASP A 27 10.88 12.87 13.88
C ASP A 27 9.57 12.24 13.37
N GLY A 28 8.48 13.01 13.35
CA GLY A 28 7.19 12.62 12.79
C GLY A 28 7.23 12.32 11.29
N PHE A 29 8.24 12.82 10.55
CA PHE A 29 8.43 12.53 9.12
C PHE A 29 9.30 11.29 8.86
N THR A 30 9.72 10.58 9.91
CA THR A 30 10.50 9.35 9.77
C THR A 30 9.59 8.19 9.38
N ILE A 31 9.93 7.52 8.28
CA ILE A 31 9.24 6.28 7.87
C ILE A 31 9.68 5.13 8.77
N VAL A 32 8.70 4.40 9.30
CA VAL A 32 8.90 3.21 10.14
C VAL A 32 8.06 2.04 9.60
N PRO A 33 8.44 0.79 9.89
CA PRO A 33 7.63 -0.37 9.55
C PRO A 33 6.30 -0.34 10.31
N ASP A 34 5.23 -0.74 9.65
CA ASP A 34 3.89 -0.87 10.24
C ASP A 34 3.43 -2.32 10.14
N LEU A 35 2.64 -2.70 9.12
CA LEU A 35 2.32 -4.12 8.84
C LEU A 35 3.53 -4.94 8.40
N ALA A 36 4.57 -4.28 7.87
CA ALA A 36 5.85 -4.93 7.57
C ALA A 36 6.69 -5.14 8.85
N GLU A 37 7.46 -6.23 8.88
CA GLU A 37 8.41 -6.52 9.97
C GLU A 37 9.56 -5.51 10.02
N ALA A 38 9.98 -5.01 8.85
CA ALA A 38 11.07 -4.07 8.66
C ALA A 38 10.83 -3.20 7.41
N LEU A 39 11.66 -2.17 7.22
CA LEU A 39 11.73 -1.44 5.95
C LEU A 39 12.11 -2.41 4.81
N PRO A 40 11.68 -2.16 3.56
CA PRO A 40 11.84 -3.14 2.51
C PRO A 40 13.29 -3.34 2.13
N GLN A 41 13.59 -4.54 1.65
CA GLN A 41 14.80 -4.75 0.88
C GLN A 41 14.61 -4.09 -0.49
N VAL A 42 15.50 -3.17 -0.84
CA VAL A 42 15.49 -2.47 -2.12
C VAL A 42 16.54 -3.10 -3.05
N SER A 43 16.14 -3.45 -4.27
CA SER A 43 17.00 -4.05 -5.28
C SER A 43 16.65 -3.54 -6.69
N ASN A 44 17.31 -4.07 -7.72
CA ASN A 44 17.09 -3.72 -9.13
C ASN A 44 17.22 -2.20 -9.35
N ASP A 45 18.32 -1.62 -8.90
CA ASP A 45 18.63 -0.19 -9.00
C ASP A 45 17.54 0.72 -8.41
N GLY A 46 16.92 0.31 -7.31
CA GLY A 46 15.86 1.09 -6.66
C GLY A 46 14.47 0.90 -7.26
N LYS A 47 14.25 -0.15 -8.06
CA LYS A 47 12.97 -0.43 -8.72
C LYS A 47 12.18 -1.58 -8.11
N THR A 48 12.78 -2.35 -7.19
CA THR A 48 12.12 -3.51 -6.57
C THR A 48 12.19 -3.38 -5.05
N PHE A 49 11.03 -3.35 -4.40
CA PHE A 49 10.88 -3.21 -2.95
C PHE A 49 10.19 -4.45 -2.40
N THR A 50 10.90 -5.23 -1.59
CA THR A 50 10.37 -6.46 -0.98
C THR A 50 10.16 -6.26 0.51
N PHE A 51 8.90 -6.42 0.94
CA PHE A 51 8.46 -6.32 2.32
C PHE A 51 8.15 -7.71 2.86
N LYS A 52 8.53 -7.97 4.11
CA LYS A 52 8.09 -9.16 4.84
C LYS A 52 7.00 -8.76 5.83
N LEU A 53 5.87 -9.45 5.81
CA LEU A 53 4.72 -9.13 6.65
C LEU A 53 4.88 -9.71 8.06
N ARG A 54 4.43 -8.96 9.06
CA ARG A 54 4.27 -9.46 10.42
C ARG A 54 3.21 -10.57 10.45
N LYS A 55 3.38 -11.54 11.33
CA LYS A 55 2.44 -12.65 11.54
C LYS A 55 1.47 -12.35 12.68
N GLY A 56 0.26 -12.91 12.59
CA GLY A 56 -0.75 -12.85 13.65
C GLY A 56 -1.49 -11.52 13.75
N ILE A 57 -1.40 -10.67 12.73
CA ILE A 57 -2.21 -9.44 12.64
C ILE A 57 -3.63 -9.81 12.22
N LYS A 58 -4.61 -9.19 12.86
CA LYS A 58 -6.03 -9.39 12.58
C LYS A 58 -6.72 -8.06 12.34
N PHE A 59 -7.67 -8.06 11.41
CA PHE A 59 -8.63 -6.97 11.29
C PHE A 59 -9.55 -6.92 12.52
N SER A 60 -10.22 -5.80 12.74
CA SER A 60 -11.18 -5.64 13.84
C SER A 60 -12.35 -6.63 13.79
N SER A 61 -12.62 -7.24 12.63
CA SER A 61 -13.58 -8.33 12.45
C SER A 61 -13.10 -9.68 13.00
N GLY A 62 -11.82 -9.81 13.36
CA GLY A 62 -11.17 -11.05 13.79
C GLY A 62 -10.51 -11.86 12.66
N GLN A 63 -10.75 -11.49 11.40
CA GLN A 63 -10.10 -12.10 10.23
C GLN A 63 -8.58 -11.85 10.26
N ASP A 64 -7.80 -12.87 9.92
CA ASP A 64 -6.35 -12.74 9.76
C ASP A 64 -6.01 -11.88 8.54
N LEU A 65 -5.08 -10.94 8.72
CA LEU A 65 -4.49 -10.18 7.64
C LEU A 65 -3.42 -11.04 6.95
N GLY A 66 -3.47 -11.08 5.62
CA GLY A 66 -2.55 -11.84 4.80
C GLY A 66 -2.05 -11.10 3.57
N VAL A 67 -1.17 -11.76 2.82
CA VAL A 67 -0.56 -11.25 1.59
C VAL A 67 -1.61 -10.85 0.54
N LYS A 68 -2.69 -11.62 0.42
CA LYS A 68 -3.79 -11.34 -0.51
C LYS A 68 -4.50 -10.01 -0.23
N ASP A 69 -4.64 -9.64 1.04
CA ASP A 69 -5.28 -8.37 1.43
C ASP A 69 -4.44 -7.17 0.95
N ILE A 70 -3.11 -7.27 1.02
CA ILE A 70 -2.21 -6.25 0.50
C ILE A 70 -2.40 -6.11 -1.02
N VAL A 71 -2.29 -7.22 -1.75
CA VAL A 71 -2.41 -7.22 -3.22
C VAL A 71 -3.77 -6.66 -3.66
N ALA A 72 -4.85 -7.12 -3.03
CA ALA A 72 -6.20 -6.66 -3.31
C ALA A 72 -6.36 -5.15 -3.02
N SER A 73 -5.79 -4.66 -1.93
CA SER A 73 -5.85 -3.24 -1.57
C SER A 73 -5.15 -2.35 -2.61
N PHE A 74 -3.97 -2.74 -3.10
CA PHE A 74 -3.30 -2.00 -4.18
C PHE A 74 -4.08 -2.02 -5.49
N GLN A 75 -4.64 -3.17 -5.89
CA GLN A 75 -5.51 -3.24 -7.06
C GLN A 75 -6.75 -2.34 -6.89
N ARG A 76 -7.32 -2.32 -5.69
CA ARG A 76 -8.51 -1.53 -5.37
C ARG A 76 -8.29 -0.04 -5.65
N ILE A 77 -7.12 0.51 -5.32
CA ILE A 77 -6.76 1.91 -5.61
C ILE A 77 -7.08 2.29 -7.06
N PHE A 78 -6.80 1.39 -8.01
CA PHE A 78 -7.10 1.59 -9.42
C PHE A 78 -8.54 1.22 -9.78
N LYS A 79 -9.08 0.11 -9.26
CA LYS A 79 -10.45 -0.35 -9.55
C LYS A 79 -11.51 0.69 -9.21
N VAL A 80 -11.33 1.41 -8.10
CA VAL A 80 -12.25 2.49 -7.70
C VAL A 80 -11.87 3.86 -8.25
N SER A 81 -10.89 3.93 -9.15
CA SER A 81 -10.37 5.21 -9.70
C SER A 81 -9.96 6.20 -8.60
N GLY A 82 -9.30 5.70 -7.55
CA GLY A 82 -8.90 6.51 -6.41
C GLY A 82 -8.02 7.69 -6.85
N PRO A 83 -8.07 8.84 -6.17
CA PRO A 83 -7.39 10.07 -6.59
C PRO A 83 -5.86 9.95 -6.69
N THR A 84 -5.29 8.92 -6.06
CA THR A 84 -3.84 8.64 -6.07
C THR A 84 -3.41 7.59 -7.10
N SER A 85 -4.36 6.93 -7.78
CA SER A 85 -4.07 5.90 -8.79
C SER A 85 -3.16 6.42 -9.91
N GLY A 86 -3.54 7.56 -10.51
CA GLY A 86 -2.79 8.20 -11.60
C GLY A 86 -1.62 9.08 -11.17
N THR A 87 -1.48 9.38 -9.88
CA THR A 87 -0.49 10.35 -9.37
C THR A 87 0.59 9.69 -8.53
N PHE A 88 0.23 9.01 -7.44
CA PHE A 88 1.19 8.38 -6.54
C PHE A 88 1.64 7.01 -7.05
N TYR A 89 0.71 6.26 -7.64
CA TYR A 89 0.92 4.83 -7.94
C TYR A 89 1.05 4.51 -9.43
N ALA A 90 0.97 5.50 -10.32
CA ALA A 90 1.15 5.31 -11.76
C ALA A 90 2.54 4.77 -12.16
N GLY A 91 3.53 4.87 -11.27
CA GLY A 91 4.87 4.32 -11.49
C GLY A 91 4.99 2.80 -11.30
N ILE A 92 3.99 2.15 -10.70
CA ILE A 92 3.99 0.69 -10.47
C ILE A 92 3.89 -0.04 -11.81
N VAL A 93 4.62 -1.14 -11.99
CA VAL A 93 4.53 -1.97 -13.20
C VAL A 93 3.07 -2.44 -13.40
N GLY A 94 2.53 -2.28 -14.60
CA GLY A 94 1.15 -2.63 -14.93
C GLY A 94 0.10 -1.58 -14.51
N ALA A 95 0.50 -0.48 -13.87
CA ALA A 95 -0.40 0.61 -13.50
C ALA A 95 -1.01 1.32 -14.73
N ASP A 96 -0.26 1.42 -15.82
CA ASP A 96 -0.72 1.97 -17.11
C ASP A 96 -1.92 1.19 -17.66
N LYS A 97 -1.86 -0.15 -17.64
CA LYS A 97 -2.97 -1.02 -18.02
C LYS A 97 -4.16 -0.85 -17.09
N CYS A 98 -3.91 -0.79 -15.78
CA CYS A 98 -4.95 -0.55 -14.78
C CYS A 98 -5.63 0.81 -14.91
N LEU A 99 -4.92 1.85 -15.36
CA LEU A 99 -5.51 3.16 -15.62
C LEU A 99 -6.34 3.18 -16.92
N ALA A 100 -5.96 2.36 -17.91
CA ALA A 100 -6.71 2.22 -19.15
C ALA A 100 -7.98 1.36 -19.00
N ASP A 101 -7.92 0.31 -18.17
CA ASP A 101 -9.06 -0.54 -17.82
C ASP A 101 -9.06 -0.83 -16.31
N THR A 102 -9.75 0.04 -15.57
CA THR A 102 -9.79 0.01 -14.11
C THR A 102 -10.43 -1.28 -13.58
N LYS A 103 -11.46 -1.79 -14.26
CA LYS A 103 -12.22 -2.97 -13.79
C LYS A 103 -11.42 -4.25 -13.86
N SER A 104 -10.55 -4.40 -14.87
CA SER A 104 -9.70 -5.58 -15.02
C SER A 104 -8.35 -5.46 -14.32
N CYS A 105 -8.13 -4.42 -13.52
CA CYS A 105 -6.82 -4.15 -12.91
C CYS A 105 -6.32 -5.31 -12.04
N THR A 106 -5.17 -5.86 -12.40
CA THR A 106 -4.45 -6.90 -11.63
C THR A 106 -3.11 -6.42 -11.07
N LEU A 107 -2.57 -5.30 -11.57
CA LEU A 107 -1.18 -4.86 -11.34
C LEU A 107 -0.17 -6.00 -11.60
N GLU A 108 -0.38 -6.76 -12.68
CA GLU A 108 0.46 -7.89 -13.05
C GLU A 108 1.95 -7.51 -13.07
N GLY A 109 2.76 -8.20 -12.26
CA GLY A 109 4.18 -7.93 -12.09
C GLY A 109 4.53 -6.70 -11.25
N GLY A 110 3.56 -5.81 -10.98
CA GLY A 110 3.73 -4.62 -10.16
C GLY A 110 3.60 -4.85 -8.67
N VAL A 111 2.57 -5.55 -8.22
CA VAL A 111 2.39 -5.93 -6.80
C VAL A 111 2.23 -7.43 -6.72
N VAL A 112 3.29 -8.11 -6.28
CA VAL A 112 3.39 -9.57 -6.27
C VAL A 112 3.44 -10.06 -4.84
N GLY A 113 2.51 -10.94 -4.47
CA GLY A 113 2.47 -11.58 -3.18
C GLY A 113 3.01 -13.01 -3.21
N ASP A 114 3.83 -13.36 -2.22
CA ASP A 114 4.23 -14.74 -1.93
C ASP A 114 3.70 -15.13 -0.53
N GLU A 115 2.64 -15.94 -0.51
CA GLU A 115 1.99 -16.39 0.73
C GLU A 115 2.87 -17.34 1.54
N ALA A 116 3.71 -18.16 0.88
CA ALA A 116 4.58 -19.11 1.57
C ALA A 116 5.73 -18.40 2.28
N ALA A 117 6.30 -17.37 1.65
CA ALA A 117 7.33 -16.53 2.25
C ALA A 117 6.75 -15.44 3.18
N GLY A 118 5.47 -15.10 3.04
CA GLY A 118 4.83 -13.98 3.74
C GLY A 118 5.38 -12.63 3.27
N THR A 119 5.63 -12.50 1.97
CA THR A 119 6.28 -11.31 1.40
C THR A 119 5.44 -10.64 0.32
N ILE A 120 5.60 -9.31 0.22
CA ILE A 120 5.03 -8.47 -0.84
C ILE A 120 6.18 -7.82 -1.59
N THR A 121 6.19 -7.95 -2.91
CA THR A 121 7.14 -7.25 -3.78
C THR A 121 6.41 -6.20 -4.61
N ILE A 122 6.86 -4.95 -4.51
CA ILE A 122 6.40 -3.84 -5.33
C ILE A 122 7.49 -3.52 -6.35
N ASN A 123 7.16 -3.67 -7.64
CA ASN A 123 8.02 -3.31 -8.75
C ASN A 123 7.53 -2.01 -9.38
N ILE A 124 8.45 -1.06 -9.55
CA ILE A 124 8.20 0.21 -10.20
C ILE A 124 9.00 0.31 -11.51
N THR A 125 8.47 1.05 -12.46
CA THR A 125 9.03 1.20 -13.82
C THR A 125 10.31 2.04 -13.85
N LYS A 126 10.49 2.93 -12.88
CA LYS A 126 11.66 3.80 -12.69
C LYS A 126 11.89 4.04 -11.19
N PRO A 127 13.13 4.32 -10.74
CA PRO A 127 13.39 4.63 -9.34
C PRO A 127 12.55 5.82 -8.86
N ASP A 128 12.00 5.70 -7.65
CA ASP A 128 11.17 6.72 -7.00
C ASP A 128 11.53 6.82 -5.52
N ALA A 129 12.28 7.87 -5.17
CA ALA A 129 12.73 8.11 -3.80
C ALA A 129 11.56 8.37 -2.84
N GLU A 130 10.40 8.80 -3.36
CA GLU A 130 9.23 9.16 -2.59
C GLU A 130 8.28 7.98 -2.38
N LEU A 131 8.56 6.78 -2.92
CA LEU A 131 7.64 5.65 -2.84
C LEU A 131 7.29 5.29 -1.40
N LEU A 132 8.28 5.22 -0.50
CA LEU A 132 8.04 4.91 0.91
C LEU A 132 7.20 5.98 1.62
N TYR A 133 7.39 7.25 1.27
CA TYR A 133 6.57 8.34 1.79
C TYR A 133 5.12 8.22 1.32
N LYS A 134 4.91 7.94 0.03
CA LYS A 134 3.56 7.71 -0.54
C LYS A 134 2.86 6.54 0.13
N LEU A 135 3.60 5.44 0.38
CA LEU A 135 3.10 4.25 1.06
C LEU A 135 2.73 4.49 2.53
N ALA A 136 3.34 5.47 3.19
CA ALA A 136 3.02 5.85 4.58
C ALA A 136 1.80 6.78 4.71
N LEU A 137 1.26 7.26 3.59
CA LEU A 137 0.00 8.04 3.55
C LEU A 137 -1.20 7.06 3.53
N PRO A 138 -2.39 7.46 4.00
CA PRO A 138 -3.56 6.59 4.14
C PRO A 138 -4.18 6.17 2.80
N HIS A 139 -3.53 6.48 1.68
CA HIS A 139 -3.91 6.05 0.34
C HIS A 139 -3.42 4.64 -0.01
N ALA A 140 -2.54 4.03 0.80
CA ALA A 140 -2.08 2.64 0.68
C ALA A 140 -2.42 1.81 1.92
N VAL A 141 -3.50 2.15 2.62
CA VAL A 141 -4.00 1.33 3.74
C VAL A 141 -4.47 -0.03 3.24
N VAL A 142 -4.39 -1.01 4.13
CA VAL A 142 -4.78 -2.38 3.82
C VAL A 142 -6.20 -2.64 4.31
N LEU A 143 -7.00 -3.20 3.42
CA LEU A 143 -8.38 -3.61 3.65
C LEU A 143 -8.50 -5.12 3.44
N PRO A 144 -9.50 -5.78 4.06
CA PRO A 144 -9.83 -7.17 3.73
C PRO A 144 -10.03 -7.36 2.23
N ALA A 145 -9.53 -8.45 1.67
CA ALA A 145 -9.54 -8.71 0.23
C ALA A 145 -10.96 -8.80 -0.38
N ASP A 146 -11.98 -9.07 0.43
CA ASP A 146 -13.39 -9.11 0.07
C ASP A 146 -14.08 -7.72 0.13
N THR A 147 -13.34 -6.66 0.50
CA THR A 147 -13.87 -5.29 0.49
C THR A 147 -14.32 -4.92 -0.93
N PRO A 148 -15.57 -4.44 -1.12
CA PRO A 148 -16.08 -4.09 -2.43
C PRO A 148 -15.17 -3.12 -3.19
N ALA A 149 -14.92 -3.45 -4.45
CA ALA A 149 -14.12 -2.64 -5.38
C ALA A 149 -14.99 -1.60 -6.11
N GLU A 150 -15.91 -0.98 -5.38
CA GLU A 150 -16.74 0.13 -5.81
C GLU A 150 -16.60 1.31 -4.85
N ASP A 151 -16.97 2.50 -5.31
CA ASP A 151 -17.05 3.67 -4.45
C ASP A 151 -18.20 3.48 -3.47
N MET A 152 -17.92 3.62 -2.17
CA MET A 152 -18.88 3.40 -1.10
C MET A 152 -19.42 4.72 -0.52
N GLY A 153 -19.07 5.88 -1.10
CA GLY A 153 -19.61 7.20 -0.72
C GLY A 153 -18.68 8.38 -0.93
#